data_AF-A0A537TGE5-F1
#
_entry.id   AF-A0A537TGE5-F1
#
_cell.length_a   1.000
_cell.length_b   1.000
_cell.length_c   1.000
_cell.angle_alpha   90.00
_cell.angle_beta   90.00
_cell.angle_gamma   90.00
#
_symmetry.space_group_name_H-M   'P 1'
#
loop_
_entity.id
_entity.type
_entity.pdbx_description
1 polymer ?
#
loop_
_entity_poly.entity_id
_entity_poly.type
_entity_poly.pdbx_seq_one_letter_code
_entity_poly.pdbx_strand_id
1 'polypeptide(L)'
;MLATGKFAWATIQHEYAHEVDFFLFSSDIRGTLLKKLGGQVWFWDVSGLQHASYGCERFASTLAWAYWQSPDNSLRPTSGKDESAAMAPAKFRALIDSLLADQTA
;
A
#
# COMPACT_ATOMS: atom_id res chain seq x y z
N MET A 1 -2.70 -13.96 -16.15
CA MET A 1 -2.29 -13.43 -17.48
C MET A 1 -1.32 -12.29 -17.21
N LEU A 2 -0.08 -12.34 -17.70
CA LEU A 2 0.86 -11.22 -17.55
C LEU A 2 0.40 -10.09 -18.48
N ALA A 3 -0.32 -9.12 -17.94
CA ALA A 3 -0.66 -7.92 -18.68
C ALA A 3 0.60 -7.06 -18.86
N THR A 4 0.80 -6.51 -20.06
CA THR A 4 1.93 -5.64 -20.40
C THR A 4 1.51 -4.17 -20.41
N GLY A 5 2.45 -3.23 -20.28
CA GLY A 5 2.20 -1.80 -20.42
C GLY A 5 1.69 -1.12 -19.14
N LYS A 6 0.77 -0.17 -19.25
CA LYS A 6 0.33 0.72 -18.15
C LYS A 6 -0.22 -0.03 -16.93
N PHE A 7 -1.02 -1.07 -17.16
CA PHE A 7 -1.49 -1.96 -16.09
C PHE A 7 -0.31 -2.62 -15.36
N ALA A 8 0.66 -3.13 -16.12
CA ALA A 8 1.85 -3.79 -15.57
C ALA A 8 2.64 -2.86 -14.64
N TRP A 9 2.74 -1.57 -14.98
CA TRP A 9 3.51 -0.63 -14.16
C TRP A 9 2.87 -0.35 -12.78
N ALA A 10 1.55 -0.27 -12.70
CA ALA A 10 0.88 -0.16 -11.40
C ALA A 10 1.07 -1.43 -10.57
N THR A 11 0.91 -2.60 -11.19
CA THR A 11 1.15 -3.90 -10.54
C THR A 11 2.60 -4.05 -10.09
N ILE A 12 3.59 -3.67 -10.90
CA ILE A 12 5.00 -3.72 -10.50
C ILE A 12 5.25 -2.88 -9.24
N GLN A 13 4.69 -1.68 -9.16
CA GLN A 13 4.82 -0.85 -7.95
C GLN A 13 4.10 -1.47 -6.75
N HIS A 14 2.93 -2.08 -6.96
CA HIS A 14 2.18 -2.79 -5.92
C HIS A 14 2.99 -3.96 -5.35
N GLU A 15 3.50 -4.84 -6.21
CA GLU A 15 4.29 -6.00 -5.77
C GLU A 15 5.63 -5.57 -5.17
N TYR A 16 6.27 -4.53 -5.72
CA TYR A 16 7.49 -3.98 -5.12
C TYR A 16 7.24 -3.40 -3.72
N ALA A 17 6.04 -2.85 -3.45
CA ALA A 17 5.67 -2.42 -2.10
C ALA A 17 5.61 -3.61 -1.14
N HIS A 18 5.07 -4.75 -1.57
CA HIS A 18 5.09 -5.97 -0.75
C HIS A 18 6.52 -6.45 -0.47
N GLU A 19 7.45 -6.32 -1.42
CA GLU A 19 8.88 -6.58 -1.19
C GLU A 19 9.47 -5.61 -0.16
N VAL A 20 9.17 -4.32 -0.25
CA VAL A 20 9.59 -3.30 0.74
C VAL A 20 9.07 -3.65 2.15
N ASP A 21 7.80 -4.01 2.28
CA ASP A 21 7.23 -4.47 3.56
C ASP A 21 7.99 -5.70 4.08
N PHE A 22 8.23 -6.69 3.22
CA PHE A 22 8.92 -7.91 3.61
C PHE A 22 10.32 -7.65 4.16
N PHE A 23 11.12 -6.80 3.50
CA PHE A 23 12.50 -6.55 3.89
C PHE A 23 12.67 -5.51 5.00
N LEU A 24 11.82 -4.47 5.06
CA LEU A 24 12.08 -3.29 5.89
C LEU A 24 11.11 -3.13 7.06
N PHE A 25 9.90 -3.66 7.01
CA PHE A 25 8.90 -3.33 8.03
C PHE A 25 8.97 -4.25 9.24
N SER A 26 9.21 -3.63 10.40
CA SER A 26 9.02 -4.26 11.71
C SER A 26 7.53 -4.43 12.04
N SER A 27 7.22 -5.20 13.09
CA SER A 27 5.86 -5.29 13.64
C SER A 27 5.27 -3.93 14.00
N ASP A 28 6.10 -2.99 14.46
CA ASP A 28 5.67 -1.67 14.91
C ASP A 28 5.27 -0.77 13.74
N ILE A 29 6.05 -0.82 12.65
CA ILE A 29 5.70 -0.15 11.39
C ILE A 29 4.38 -0.72 10.86
N ARG A 30 4.26 -2.04 10.78
CA ARG A 30 3.04 -2.71 10.33
C ARG A 30 1.84 -2.33 11.19
N GLY A 31 1.99 -2.30 12.51
CA GLY A 31 0.94 -1.86 13.43
C GLY A 31 0.52 -0.40 13.25
N THR A 32 1.48 0.48 12.94
CA THR A 32 1.22 1.90 12.64
C THR A 32 0.48 2.05 11.32
N LEU A 33 0.97 1.42 10.25
CA LEU A 33 0.35 1.46 8.93
C LEU A 33 -1.05 0.84 8.94
N LEU A 34 -1.25 -0.28 9.65
CA LEU A 34 -2.57 -0.93 9.77
C LEU A 34 -3.62 0.05 10.29
N LYS A 35 -3.30 0.77 11.38
CA LYS A 35 -4.17 1.77 11.99
C LYS A 35 -4.40 2.98 11.07
N LYS A 36 -3.35 3.43 10.37
CA LYS A 36 -3.41 4.64 9.52
C LYS A 36 -4.12 4.41 8.19
N LEU A 37 -4.08 3.19 7.65
CA LEU A 37 -4.66 2.83 6.35
C LEU A 37 -6.01 2.11 6.48
N GLY A 38 -6.38 1.65 7.67
CA GLY A 38 -7.70 1.07 7.95
C GLY A 38 -7.83 -0.40 7.56
N GLY A 39 -6.75 -1.17 7.66
CA GLY A 39 -6.81 -2.64 7.56
C GLY A 39 -7.25 -3.29 8.88
N GLN A 40 -7.67 -4.54 8.82
CA GLN A 40 -8.08 -5.33 10.00
C GLN A 40 -6.93 -6.17 10.55
N VAL A 41 -6.19 -6.83 9.67
CA VAL A 41 -4.98 -7.61 9.96
C VAL A 41 -3.94 -7.33 8.89
N TRP A 42 -2.66 -7.55 9.18
CA TRP A 42 -1.61 -7.19 8.23
C TRP A 42 -1.52 -8.20 7.08
N PHE A 43 -1.39 -9.49 7.40
CA PHE A 43 -1.24 -10.59 6.43
C PHE A 43 -2.52 -11.43 6.28
N TRP A 44 -2.50 -12.36 5.32
CA TRP A 44 -3.61 -13.27 4.98
C TRP A 44 -3.77 -14.48 5.93
N ASP A 45 -3.31 -14.36 7.17
CA ASP A 45 -3.40 -15.43 8.18
C ASP A 45 -4.82 -15.64 8.72
N VAL A 46 -5.73 -14.68 8.48
CA VAL A 46 -7.15 -14.79 8.78
C VAL A 46 -7.95 -15.09 7.51
N SER A 47 -8.60 -16.26 7.48
CA SER A 47 -9.48 -16.68 6.39
C SER A 47 -10.81 -15.92 6.37
N GLY A 48 -11.37 -15.71 5.18
CA GLY A 48 -12.71 -15.15 5.01
C GLY A 48 -12.78 -13.61 4.99
N LEU A 49 -11.63 -12.94 5.09
CA LEU A 49 -11.54 -11.50 4.88
C LEU A 49 -11.49 -11.17 3.38
N GLN A 50 -12.02 -9.99 3.04
CA GLN A 50 -11.87 -9.43 1.69
C GLN A 50 -10.43 -8.93 1.50
N HIS A 51 -9.96 -8.90 0.25
CA HIS A 51 -8.61 -8.43 -0.11
C HIS A 51 -8.28 -7.06 0.53
N ALA A 52 -9.20 -6.11 0.41
CA ALA A 52 -9.09 -4.76 0.99
C ALA A 52 -9.09 -4.70 2.52
N SER A 53 -9.32 -5.82 3.22
CA SER A 53 -9.21 -5.87 4.68
C SER A 53 -7.77 -6.06 5.15
N TYR A 54 -6.86 -6.49 4.27
CA TYR A 54 -5.47 -6.71 4.61
C TYR A 54 -4.66 -5.40 4.56
N GLY A 55 -3.87 -5.17 5.61
CA GLY A 55 -3.04 -3.97 5.75
C GLY A 55 -1.96 -3.86 4.68
N CYS A 56 -1.32 -4.99 4.33
CA CYS A 56 -0.31 -5.02 3.27
C CYS A 56 -0.89 -4.60 1.91
N GLU A 57 -2.09 -5.05 1.57
CA GLU A 57 -2.75 -4.70 0.29
C GLU A 57 -3.12 -3.22 0.23
N ARG A 58 -3.65 -2.67 1.34
CA ARG A 58 -3.90 -1.23 1.44
C ARG A 58 -2.61 -0.43 1.32
N PHE A 59 -1.53 -0.87 1.94
CA PHE A 59 -0.22 -0.24 1.82
C PHE A 59 0.27 -0.26 0.38
N ALA A 60 0.28 -1.42 -0.27
CA ALA A 60 0.76 -1.58 -1.63
C ALA A 60 -0.05 -0.77 -2.65
N SER A 61 -1.39 -0.85 -2.58
CA SER A 61 -2.30 -0.07 -3.43
C SER A 61 -2.13 1.43 -3.23
N THR A 62 -1.97 1.88 -1.96
CA THR A 62 -1.77 3.30 -1.65
C THR A 62 -0.40 3.79 -2.11
N LEU A 63 0.66 2.98 -1.99
CA LEU A 63 2.00 3.32 -2.46
C LEU A 63 2.01 3.50 -3.98
N ALA A 64 1.50 2.51 -4.72
CA ALA A 64 1.45 2.56 -6.17
C ALA A 64 0.69 3.79 -6.69
N TRP A 65 -0.39 4.20 -6.01
CA TRP A 65 -1.10 5.44 -6.34
C TRP A 65 -0.33 6.69 -5.91
N ALA A 66 0.22 6.70 -4.69
CA ALA A 66 0.88 7.87 -4.14
C ALA A 66 2.14 8.27 -4.90
N TYR A 67 2.84 7.33 -5.52
CA TYR A 67 4.06 7.59 -6.29
C TYR A 67 3.83 7.65 -7.81
N TRP A 68 2.64 7.27 -8.29
CA TRP A 68 2.26 7.40 -9.70
C TRP A 68 0.80 7.83 -9.89
N GLN A 69 0.52 9.12 -9.67
CA GLN A 69 -0.82 9.72 -9.75
C GLN A 69 -1.30 9.98 -11.21
N SER A 70 -1.12 9.00 -12.10
CA SER A 70 -1.50 9.10 -13.51
C SER A 70 -2.93 8.59 -13.73
N PRO A 71 -3.71 9.16 -14.67
CA PRO A 71 -4.97 8.55 -15.12
C PRO A 71 -4.77 7.13 -15.69
N ASP A 72 -3.56 6.79 -16.10
CA ASP A 72 -3.17 5.48 -16.63
C ASP A 72 -2.86 4.43 -15.56
N ASN A 73 -2.78 4.83 -14.29
CA ASN A 73 -2.56 3.91 -13.20
C ASN A 73 -3.81 3.05 -13.00
N SER A 74 -3.69 1.73 -13.17
CA SER A 74 -4.84 0.82 -13.00
C SER A 74 -5.31 0.70 -11.55
N LEU A 75 -4.52 1.19 -10.59
CA LEU A 75 -4.89 1.33 -9.18
C LEU A 75 -5.37 2.75 -8.85
N ARG A 76 -5.59 3.62 -9.84
CA ARG A 76 -6.20 4.94 -9.61
C ARG A 76 -7.53 4.79 -8.88
N PRO A 77 -7.73 5.45 -7.73
CA PRO A 77 -8.98 5.37 -7.01
C PRO A 77 -10.09 6.06 -7.80
N THR A 78 -11.24 5.40 -7.83
CA THR A 78 -12.51 5.87 -8.38
C THR A 78 -13.49 6.25 -7.26
N SER A 79 -13.27 5.73 -6.06
CA SER A 79 -14.06 6.03 -4.87
C SER A 79 -13.17 6.15 -3.62
N GLY A 80 -13.68 6.78 -2.57
CA GLY A 80 -12.99 6.85 -1.27
C GLY A 80 -12.94 5.52 -0.50
N LYS A 81 -13.54 4.45 -1.04
CA LYS A 81 -13.52 3.11 -0.44
C LYS A 81 -12.45 2.19 -1.04
N ASP A 82 -11.85 2.62 -2.15
CA ASP A 82 -10.85 1.84 -2.87
C ASP A 82 -9.58 1.72 -2.01
N GLU A 83 -8.86 0.60 -2.12
CA GLU A 83 -7.64 0.36 -1.33
C GLU A 83 -6.61 1.47 -1.51
N SER A 84 -6.41 1.92 -2.75
CA SER A 84 -5.48 3.00 -3.10
C SER A 84 -5.93 4.38 -2.61
N ALA A 85 -7.18 4.50 -2.14
CA ALA A 85 -7.72 5.72 -1.55
C ALA A 85 -7.57 5.77 -0.02
N ALA A 86 -6.92 4.79 0.61
CA ALA A 86 -6.79 4.70 2.07
C ALA A 86 -6.15 5.96 2.69
N MET A 87 -5.24 6.62 1.97
CA MET A 87 -4.66 7.90 2.39
C MET A 87 -4.36 8.80 1.20
N ALA A 88 -4.51 10.12 1.38
CA ALA A 88 -4.11 11.09 0.37
C ALA A 88 -2.59 11.00 0.07
N PRO A 89 -2.16 11.03 -1.21
CA PRO A 89 -0.76 10.80 -1.60
C PRO A 89 0.29 11.59 -0.81
N ALA A 90 0.09 12.89 -0.62
CA ALA A 90 1.04 13.73 0.12
C ALA A 90 1.17 13.32 1.60
N LYS A 91 0.04 12.95 2.25
CA LYS A 91 0.04 12.48 3.63
C LYS A 91 0.70 11.11 3.75
N PHE A 92 0.48 10.25 2.76
CA PHE A 92 1.08 8.93 2.72
C PHE A 92 2.61 9.02 2.61
N ARG A 93 3.12 9.82 1.66
CA ARG A 93 4.58 10.00 1.50
C ARG A 93 5.23 10.54 2.77
N ALA A 94 4.63 11.56 3.39
CA ALA A 94 5.11 12.10 4.67
C ALA A 94 5.10 11.06 5.82
N LEU A 95 4.11 10.17 5.85
CA LEU A 95 4.07 9.07 6.81
C LEU A 95 5.22 8.07 6.57
N ILE A 96 5.47 7.68 5.32
CA ILE A 96 6.58 6.77 4.98
C ILE A 96 7.93 7.41 5.32
N ASP A 97 8.13 8.67 4.97
CA ASP A 97 9.37 9.40 5.30
C ASP A 97 9.63 9.40 6.81
N SER A 98 8.59 9.63 7.63
CA SER A 98 8.69 9.57 9.09
C SER A 98 9.06 8.17 9.59
N LEU A 99 8.39 7.13 9.07
CA LEU A 99 8.63 5.75 9.52
C LEU A 99 10.04 5.26 9.16
N LEU A 100 10.58 5.69 8.01
CA LEU A 100 11.92 5.33 7.58
C LEU A 100 13.00 6.11 8.35
N ALA A 101 12.75 7.38 8.69
CA ALA A 101 13.67 8.15 9.53
C ALA A 101 13.83 7.51 10.91
N ASP A 102 12.73 7.05 11.52
CA ASP A 102 12.73 6.40 12.83
C ASP A 102 13.45 5.03 12.84
N GLN A 103 13.67 4.40 11.68
CA GLN A 103 14.47 3.15 11.57
C GLN A 103 15.98 3.40 11.60
N THR A 104 16.43 4.64 11.42
CA THR A 104 17.85 5.00 11.33
C THR A 104 18.41 5.69 12.58
N ALA A 105 17.55 5.91 13.59
CA ALA A 105 17.88 6.50 14.89
C ALA A 105 18.16 5.42 15.94
#